data_AF-A0A3M1PV69-F1
#
_entry.id   AF-A0A3M1PV69-F1
#
_cell.length_a   1.000
_cell.length_b   1.000
_cell.length_c   1.000
_cell.angle_alpha   90.00
_cell.angle_beta   90.00
_cell.angle_gamma   90.00
#
_symmetry.space_group_name_H-M   'P 1'
#
loop_
_entity.id
_entity.type
_entity.pdbx_description
1 polymer ?
#
loop_
_entity_poly.entity_id
_entity_poly.type
_entity_poly.pdbx_seq_one_letter_code
_entity_poly.pdbx_strand_id
1 'polypeptide(L)'
;MSSRQLPADVVEGVLSRLGETIEQQLRTTGENLRGAVRGVLEELELPGAEPELRTPPPLARAVTAIREGRGQVPVLRSLLAGASSLGARAALFVVRGGSVELWEATGFEEDEAQSGRLAGRTLDADEPAVAAVLADRRPVALEDDHPHPHPEFGQARRPEVFLAPLCVHERVVGLLFADRAQPDTPLDRAGIELLVEVAGLAVERLVLARRMQTAPATPPPARMSGPVSTEGRAAAPAEEAAPPLETGSDASAGEDFALMPEAEQAEGEQSPEVEDARRFARLLIEEICLYEAEKVEEGRAKGDLLERLGEEIERARKMYEQRVAPEIRNRGDFFGEALVTVLAAGDPAALAR
;
A
#
# COMPACT_ATOMS: atom_id res chain seq x y z
N MET A 1 -9.16 1.16 39.48
CA MET A 1 -8.12 2.22 39.43
C MET A 1 -8.26 2.91 38.07
N SER A 2 -8.46 4.22 38.05
CA SER A 2 -8.81 4.97 36.83
C SER A 2 -7.68 5.00 35.80
N SER A 3 -7.92 4.43 34.61
CA SER A 3 -7.07 4.64 33.42
C SER A 3 -7.16 6.10 32.98
N ARG A 4 -6.03 6.81 33.03
CA ARG A 4 -5.87 8.14 32.44
C ARG A 4 -5.63 7.99 30.94
N GLN A 5 -6.67 8.22 30.14
CA GLN A 5 -6.55 8.38 28.70
C GLN A 5 -5.75 9.67 28.42
N LEU A 6 -4.64 9.55 27.67
CA LEU A 6 -3.82 10.69 27.27
C LEU A 6 -4.57 11.50 26.20
N PRO A 7 -4.61 12.84 26.30
CA PRO A 7 -5.34 13.67 25.34
C PRO A 7 -4.63 13.66 23.97
N ALA A 8 -5.42 13.80 22.89
CA ALA A 8 -4.98 13.56 21.50
C ALA A 8 -3.82 14.46 21.05
N ASP A 9 -3.71 15.66 21.61
CA ASP A 9 -2.61 16.61 21.44
C ASP A 9 -1.27 16.06 21.94
N VAL A 10 -1.28 15.25 23.00
CA VAL A 10 -0.08 14.59 23.52
C VAL A 10 0.37 13.46 22.60
N VAL A 11 -0.56 12.70 22.02
CA VAL A 11 -0.25 11.61 21.07
C VAL A 11 0.33 12.19 19.78
N GLU A 12 -0.27 13.24 19.24
CA GLU A 12 0.25 13.94 18.05
C GLU A 12 1.64 14.54 18.30
N GLY A 13 1.86 15.13 19.49
CA GLY A 13 3.17 15.63 19.89
C GLY A 13 4.22 14.53 20.12
N VAL A 14 3.83 13.31 20.50
CA VAL A 14 4.76 12.17 20.61
C VAL A 14 5.10 11.61 19.23
N LEU A 15 4.14 11.48 18.34
CA LEU A 15 4.36 11.00 16.96
C LEU A 15 5.23 11.97 16.16
N SER A 16 5.03 13.28 16.32
CA SER A 16 5.87 14.29 15.67
C SER A 16 7.33 14.19 16.16
N ARG A 17 7.54 14.08 17.48
CA ARG A 17 8.88 13.90 18.06
C ARG A 17 9.52 12.57 17.65
N LEU A 18 8.74 11.50 17.52
CA LEU A 18 9.23 10.22 17.05
C LEU A 18 9.64 10.32 15.57
N GLY A 19 8.86 10.99 14.74
CA GLY A 19 9.19 11.27 13.33
C GLY A 19 10.48 12.07 13.20
N GLU A 20 10.61 13.17 13.94
CA GLU A 20 11.84 13.98 13.99
C GLU A 20 13.05 13.15 14.45
N THR A 21 12.86 12.29 15.46
CA THR A 21 13.92 11.42 15.97
C THR A 21 14.35 10.38 14.94
N ILE A 22 13.41 9.78 14.21
CA ILE A 22 13.69 8.82 13.14
C ILE A 22 14.42 9.51 11.99
N GLU A 23 13.96 10.69 11.55
CA GLU A 23 14.63 11.46 10.50
C GLU A 23 16.05 11.87 10.90
N GLN A 24 16.23 12.27 12.17
CA GLN A 24 17.54 12.63 12.71
C GLN A 24 18.46 11.41 12.79
N GLN A 25 17.95 10.25 13.21
CA GLN A 25 18.72 8.99 13.23
C GLN A 25 19.10 8.52 11.82
N LEU A 26 18.18 8.59 10.85
CA LEU A 26 18.48 8.25 9.46
C LEU A 26 19.54 9.18 8.86
N ARG A 27 19.46 10.49 9.13
CA ARG A 27 20.47 11.46 8.72
C ARG A 27 21.84 11.16 9.33
N THR A 28 21.87 10.95 10.65
CA THR A 28 23.10 10.67 11.41
C THR A 28 23.73 9.36 10.93
N THR A 29 22.92 8.31 10.74
CA THR A 29 23.39 7.02 10.23
C THR A 29 23.94 7.16 8.81
N GLY A 30 23.27 7.93 7.94
CA GLY A 30 23.76 8.21 6.59
C GLY A 30 25.06 9.02 6.56
N GLU A 31 25.26 9.94 7.50
CA GLU A 31 26.51 10.69 7.68
C GLU A 31 27.62 9.79 8.21
N ASN A 32 27.32 8.94 9.20
CA ASN A 32 28.26 7.97 9.76
C ASN A 32 28.71 6.94 8.71
N LEU A 33 27.77 6.41 7.92
CA LEU A 33 28.08 5.48 6.83
C LEU A 33 28.95 6.15 5.76
N ARG A 34 28.64 7.39 5.38
CA ARG A 34 29.49 8.19 4.47
C ARG A 34 30.89 8.40 5.03
N GLY A 35 31.02 8.69 6.33
CA GLY A 35 32.29 8.82 7.02
C GLY A 35 33.08 7.50 7.02
N ALA A 36 32.42 6.38 7.30
CA ALA A 36 33.04 5.06 7.29
C ALA A 36 33.51 4.65 5.88
N VAL A 37 32.67 4.85 4.87
CA VAL A 37 33.03 4.60 3.46
C VAL A 37 34.21 5.47 3.04
N ARG A 38 34.25 6.75 3.45
CA ARG A 38 35.40 7.63 3.22
C ARG A 38 36.66 7.10 3.89
N GLY A 39 36.59 6.72 5.17
CA GLY A 39 37.74 6.19 5.89
C GLY A 39 38.31 4.94 5.21
N VAL A 40 37.44 4.04 4.75
CA VAL A 40 37.84 2.85 3.99
C VAL A 40 38.47 3.23 2.64
N LEU A 41 37.94 4.23 1.93
CA LEU A 41 38.50 4.71 0.65
C LEU A 41 39.87 5.39 0.83
N GLU A 42 40.07 6.11 1.94
CA GLU A 42 41.36 6.72 2.31
C GLU A 42 42.41 5.66 2.69
N GLU A 43 41.99 4.61 3.42
CA GLU A 43 42.87 3.50 3.83
C GLU A 43 43.31 2.61 2.64
N LEU A 44 42.55 2.63 1.53
CA LEU A 44 42.85 1.88 0.31
C LEU A 44 43.82 2.59 -0.66
N GLU A 45 44.36 3.78 -0.32
CA GLU A 45 45.35 4.54 -1.11
C GLU A 45 45.12 4.53 -2.64
N LEU A 46 43.86 4.59 -3.10
CA LEU A 46 43.54 4.68 -4.52
C LEU A 46 43.94 6.07 -5.03
N PRO A 47 44.94 6.21 -5.93
CA PRO A 47 45.44 7.50 -6.33
C PRO A 47 44.41 8.22 -7.23
N GLY A 48 43.96 9.39 -6.79
CA GLY A 48 43.55 10.46 -7.71
C GLY A 48 42.17 10.37 -8.34
N ALA A 49 41.17 9.83 -7.64
CA ALA A 49 39.80 10.24 -7.86
C ALA A 49 39.19 10.51 -6.48
N GLU A 50 38.92 11.77 -6.16
CA GLU A 50 37.83 12.02 -5.22
C GLU A 50 36.63 11.32 -5.84
N PRO A 51 36.07 10.24 -5.26
CA PRO A 51 34.76 9.83 -5.71
C PRO A 51 33.89 10.98 -5.25
N GLU A 52 33.48 11.83 -6.18
CA GLU A 52 32.30 12.65 -5.98
C GLU A 52 31.19 11.64 -5.66
N LEU A 53 30.98 11.35 -4.38
CA LEU A 53 29.84 10.62 -3.81
C LEU A 53 28.57 11.47 -3.99
N ARG A 54 28.44 12.10 -5.16
CA ARG A 54 27.25 12.77 -5.63
C ARG A 54 26.39 11.69 -6.24
N THR A 55 25.24 11.46 -5.63
CA THR A 55 24.16 10.75 -6.30
C THR A 55 23.98 11.38 -7.70
N PRO A 56 24.01 10.58 -8.78
CA PRO A 56 23.80 11.12 -10.13
C PRO A 56 22.55 12.01 -10.14
N PRO A 57 22.61 13.23 -10.71
CA PRO A 57 21.47 14.15 -10.71
C PRO A 57 20.14 13.52 -11.18
N PRO A 58 20.12 12.62 -12.19
CA PRO A 58 18.90 11.90 -12.57
C PRO A 58 18.31 11.05 -11.43
N LEU A 59 19.14 10.25 -10.75
CA LEU A 59 18.73 9.39 -9.65
C LEU A 59 18.19 10.21 -8.47
N ALA A 60 18.89 11.27 -8.06
CA ALA A 60 18.46 12.13 -6.96
C ALA A 60 17.10 12.81 -7.24
N ARG A 61 16.88 13.25 -8.48
CA ARG A 61 15.61 13.85 -8.92
C ARG A 61 14.48 12.82 -8.91
N ALA A 62 14.73 11.62 -9.40
CA ALA A 62 13.76 10.54 -9.43
C ALA A 62 13.34 10.10 -8.02
N VAL A 63 14.31 9.90 -7.11
CA VAL A 63 14.03 9.62 -5.68
C VAL A 63 13.16 10.72 -5.05
N THR A 64 13.46 11.98 -5.33
CA THR A 64 12.68 13.11 -4.81
C THR A 64 11.24 13.08 -5.33
N ALA A 65 11.05 12.91 -6.65
CA ALA A 65 9.73 12.82 -7.27
C ALA A 65 8.88 11.68 -6.70
N ILE A 66 9.47 10.50 -6.50
CA ILE A 66 8.80 9.34 -5.89
C ILE A 66 8.36 9.66 -4.45
N ARG A 67 9.25 10.25 -3.63
CA ARG A 67 8.94 10.58 -2.22
C ARG A 67 7.83 11.63 -2.09
N GLU A 68 7.80 12.60 -3.00
CA GLU A 68 6.80 13.66 -3.03
C GLU A 68 5.44 13.21 -3.60
N GLY A 69 5.41 12.06 -4.28
CA GLY A 69 4.21 11.45 -4.84
C GLY A 69 3.07 11.32 -3.80
N ARG A 70 1.94 11.94 -4.10
CA ARG A 70 0.71 11.85 -3.30
C ARG A 70 -0.27 10.92 -4.00
N GLY A 71 -0.22 9.66 -3.63
CA GLY A 71 -1.03 8.61 -4.26
C GLY A 71 -0.19 7.68 -5.12
N GLN A 72 -0.77 6.52 -5.41
CA GLN A 72 -0.06 5.41 -6.01
C GLN A 72 0.35 5.66 -7.46
N VAL A 73 -0.60 6.05 -8.32
CA VAL A 73 -0.34 6.31 -9.74
C VAL A 73 0.79 7.33 -9.95
N PRO A 74 0.82 8.50 -9.24
CA PRO A 74 1.95 9.44 -9.33
C PRO A 74 3.31 8.86 -8.95
N VAL A 75 3.37 8.02 -7.90
CA VAL A 75 4.60 7.33 -7.46
C VAL A 75 5.12 6.41 -8.57
N LEU A 76 4.25 5.58 -9.14
CA LEU A 76 4.62 4.60 -10.16
C LEU A 76 5.01 5.23 -11.49
N ARG A 77 4.33 6.32 -11.89
CA ARG A 77 4.75 7.10 -13.07
C ARG A 77 6.10 7.78 -12.85
N SER A 78 6.38 8.23 -11.63
CA SER A 78 7.68 8.80 -11.27
C SER A 78 8.79 7.75 -11.26
N LEU A 79 8.48 6.50 -10.89
CA LEU A 79 9.37 5.35 -11.07
C LEU A 79 9.70 5.11 -12.55
N LEU A 80 8.69 5.03 -13.43
CA LEU A 80 8.90 4.84 -14.87
C LEU A 80 9.71 5.98 -15.49
N ALA A 81 9.37 7.23 -15.19
CA ALA A 81 10.12 8.39 -15.65
C ALA A 81 11.57 8.41 -15.13
N GLY A 82 11.76 7.98 -13.87
CA GLY A 82 13.08 7.81 -13.26
C GLY A 82 13.91 6.76 -13.97
N ALA A 83 13.36 5.56 -14.20
CA ALA A 83 14.01 4.49 -14.94
C ALA A 83 14.38 4.92 -16.37
N SER A 84 13.51 5.67 -17.04
CA SER A 84 13.80 6.26 -18.35
C SER A 84 15.00 7.22 -18.31
N SER A 85 15.08 8.07 -17.28
CA SER A 85 16.24 8.96 -17.08
C SER A 85 17.55 8.22 -16.73
N LEU A 86 17.46 6.94 -16.38
CA LEU A 86 18.56 6.03 -16.08
C LEU A 86 18.90 5.10 -17.26
N GLY A 87 18.41 5.41 -18.46
CA GLY A 87 18.75 4.71 -19.70
C GLY A 87 17.83 3.54 -20.03
N ALA A 88 16.72 3.34 -19.32
CA ALA A 88 15.80 2.23 -19.54
C ALA A 88 14.66 2.58 -20.51
N ARG A 89 14.24 1.61 -21.34
CA ARG A 89 12.81 1.46 -21.67
C ARG A 89 12.23 0.63 -20.53
N ALA A 90 11.14 1.10 -19.94
CA ALA A 90 10.63 0.54 -18.70
C ALA A 90 9.15 0.20 -18.81
N ALA A 91 8.77 -0.99 -18.39
CA ALA A 91 7.41 -1.50 -18.37
C ALA A 91 7.10 -2.00 -16.97
N LEU A 92 6.03 -1.48 -16.35
CA LEU A 92 5.61 -1.89 -15.02
C LEU A 92 4.40 -2.82 -15.13
N PHE A 93 4.53 -3.99 -14.53
CA PHE A 93 3.50 -5.01 -14.43
C PHE A 93 2.91 -5.05 -13.02
N VAL A 94 1.63 -5.36 -12.93
CA VAL A 94 0.89 -5.63 -11.69
C VAL A 94 0.80 -7.12 -11.50
N VAL A 95 1.12 -7.60 -10.29
CA VAL A 95 1.01 -9.01 -9.95
C VAL A 95 -0.29 -9.24 -9.16
N ARG A 96 -1.20 -10.08 -9.67
CA ARG A 96 -2.50 -10.40 -9.04
C ARG A 96 -2.87 -11.86 -9.20
N GLY A 97 -3.04 -12.60 -8.10
CA GLY A 97 -3.56 -13.98 -8.17
C GLY A 97 -2.78 -14.91 -9.12
N GLY A 98 -1.47 -14.66 -9.30
CA GLY A 98 -0.63 -15.38 -10.25
C GLY A 98 -0.58 -14.81 -11.67
N SER A 99 -1.36 -13.78 -12.01
CA SER A 99 -1.21 -13.04 -13.28
C SER A 99 -0.19 -11.90 -13.14
N VAL A 100 0.58 -11.65 -14.21
CA VAL A 100 1.54 -10.54 -14.32
C VAL A 100 1.11 -9.67 -15.50
N GLU A 101 0.32 -8.63 -15.23
CA GLU A 101 -0.37 -7.83 -16.24
C GLU A 101 0.28 -6.46 -16.43
N LEU A 102 0.49 -6.03 -17.67
CA LEU A 102 1.10 -4.74 -17.96
C LEU A 102 0.16 -3.61 -17.56
N TRP A 103 0.66 -2.71 -16.73
CA TRP A 103 -0.03 -1.50 -16.33
C TRP A 103 0.35 -0.30 -17.19
N GLU A 104 1.64 0.01 -17.29
CA GLU A 104 2.12 1.17 -18.06
C GLU A 104 3.56 0.90 -18.54
N ALA A 105 3.90 1.41 -19.72
CA ALA A 105 5.22 1.26 -20.31
C ALA A 105 5.67 2.57 -20.96
N THR A 106 6.99 2.81 -20.97
CA THR A 106 7.64 4.01 -21.53
C THR A 106 8.89 3.62 -22.32
N GLY A 107 9.13 4.29 -23.45
CA GLY A 107 10.29 4.03 -24.31
C GLY A 107 10.08 2.97 -25.40
N PHE A 108 8.88 2.41 -25.54
CA PHE A 108 8.54 1.34 -26.50
C PHE A 108 7.88 1.86 -27.79
N GLU A 109 7.96 3.17 -28.08
CA GLU A 109 7.26 3.80 -29.21
C GLU A 109 7.80 3.36 -30.58
N GLU A 110 9.09 2.98 -30.66
CA GLU A 110 9.79 2.57 -31.89
C GLU A 110 9.56 1.09 -32.26
N ASP A 111 8.94 0.30 -31.39
CA ASP A 111 8.51 -1.06 -31.71
C ASP A 111 7.27 -0.98 -32.64
N GLU A 112 7.52 -0.71 -33.93
CA GLU A 112 6.65 -0.28 -35.06
C GLU A 112 5.33 -1.07 -35.33
N ALA A 113 4.88 -1.95 -34.43
CA ALA A 113 3.57 -2.61 -34.48
C ALA A 113 2.56 -2.08 -33.43
N GLN A 114 2.93 -1.12 -32.56
CA GLN A 114 2.19 -0.80 -31.32
C GLN A 114 1.43 0.53 -31.33
N SER A 115 0.96 0.99 -32.50
CA SER A 115 -0.06 2.05 -32.59
C SER A 115 -1.43 1.53 -32.09
N GLY A 116 -1.54 1.30 -30.78
CA GLY A 116 -2.74 0.74 -30.17
C GLY A 116 -2.52 -0.12 -28.93
N ARG A 117 -1.76 0.43 -27.96
CA ARG A 117 -1.67 0.02 -26.56
C ARG A 117 -1.11 -1.39 -26.31
N LEU A 118 0.09 -1.43 -25.72
CA LEU A 118 0.56 -2.55 -24.90
C LEU A 118 -0.40 -2.91 -23.73
N ALA A 119 -1.52 -2.19 -23.55
CA ALA A 119 -2.53 -2.47 -22.55
C ALA A 119 -3.07 -3.91 -22.68
N GLY A 120 -3.18 -4.59 -21.54
CA GLY A 120 -3.66 -5.97 -21.47
C GLY A 120 -2.63 -7.03 -21.89
N ARG A 121 -1.37 -6.65 -22.16
CA ARG A 121 -0.28 -7.61 -22.31
C ARG A 121 0.08 -8.21 -20.96
N THR A 122 0.53 -9.45 -20.98
CA THR A 122 0.90 -10.18 -19.77
C THR A 122 2.27 -10.82 -19.94
N LEU A 123 2.96 -11.03 -18.83
CA LEU A 123 4.08 -11.95 -18.75
C LEU A 123 3.60 -13.29 -18.20
N ASP A 124 4.23 -14.37 -18.64
CA ASP A 124 4.00 -15.69 -18.06
C ASP A 124 4.69 -15.77 -16.70
N ALA A 125 3.92 -16.00 -15.64
CA ALA A 125 4.45 -16.09 -14.28
C ALA A 125 5.34 -17.33 -14.08
N ASP A 126 5.15 -18.37 -14.90
CA ASP A 126 5.93 -19.60 -14.85
C ASP A 126 7.24 -19.49 -15.67
N GLU A 127 7.44 -18.39 -16.39
CA GLU A 127 8.69 -18.15 -17.11
C GLU A 127 9.86 -18.07 -16.11
N PRO A 128 10.99 -18.80 -16.32
CA PRO A 128 12.00 -18.99 -15.27
C PRO A 128 12.53 -17.70 -14.65
N ALA A 129 12.77 -16.67 -15.46
CA ALA A 129 13.26 -15.38 -14.97
C ALA A 129 12.20 -14.61 -14.18
N VAL A 130 10.94 -14.65 -14.61
CA VAL A 130 9.81 -14.02 -13.92
C VAL A 130 9.54 -14.76 -12.61
N ALA A 131 9.44 -16.09 -12.66
CA ALA A 131 9.25 -16.95 -11.49
C ALA A 131 10.34 -16.72 -10.43
N ALA A 132 11.61 -16.59 -10.84
CA ALA A 132 12.72 -16.30 -9.93
C ALA A 132 12.54 -14.95 -9.22
N VAL A 133 12.17 -13.88 -9.95
CA VAL A 133 11.90 -12.56 -9.36
C VAL A 133 10.73 -12.61 -8.37
N LEU A 134 9.65 -13.30 -8.73
CA LEU A 134 8.46 -13.43 -7.89
C LEU A 134 8.73 -14.24 -6.61
N ALA A 135 9.53 -15.31 -6.72
CA ALA A 135 9.85 -16.21 -5.62
C ALA A 135 10.91 -15.63 -4.67
N ASP A 136 12.04 -15.18 -5.23
CA ASP A 136 13.21 -14.74 -4.46
C ASP A 136 13.12 -13.28 -4.03
N ARG A 137 12.22 -12.51 -4.64
CA ARG A 137 12.05 -11.06 -4.39
C ARG A 137 13.35 -10.30 -4.60
N ARG A 138 14.13 -10.72 -5.60
CA ARG A 138 15.40 -10.10 -5.99
C ARG A 138 15.39 -9.76 -7.48
N PRO A 139 16.13 -8.72 -7.88
CA PRO A 139 16.29 -8.44 -9.29
C PRO A 139 17.03 -9.56 -10.02
N VAL A 140 16.69 -9.74 -11.30
CA VAL A 140 17.34 -10.66 -12.22
C VAL A 140 17.81 -9.87 -13.43
N ALA A 141 19.10 -9.98 -13.74
CA ALA A 141 19.69 -9.41 -14.95
C ALA A 141 19.93 -10.54 -15.97
N LEU A 142 19.34 -10.40 -17.15
CA LEU A 142 19.41 -11.34 -18.26
C LEU A 142 20.29 -10.72 -19.35
N GLU A 143 21.40 -11.39 -19.64
CA GLU A 143 22.28 -11.08 -20.76
C GLU A 143 22.00 -12.05 -21.92
N ASP A 144 22.58 -11.82 -23.09
CA ASP A 144 22.30 -12.62 -24.31
C ASP A 144 22.63 -14.12 -24.13
N ASP A 145 23.60 -14.44 -23.28
CA ASP A 145 24.06 -15.79 -22.96
C ASP A 145 23.39 -16.39 -21.71
N HIS A 146 22.41 -15.69 -21.12
CA HIS A 146 21.74 -16.13 -19.92
C HIS A 146 20.99 -17.46 -20.15
N PRO A 147 21.00 -18.41 -19.19
CA PRO A 147 20.39 -19.74 -19.36
C PRO A 147 18.86 -19.73 -19.49
N HIS A 148 18.21 -18.60 -19.24
CA HIS A 148 16.76 -18.45 -19.31
C HIS A 148 16.38 -17.54 -20.48
N PRO A 149 15.27 -17.82 -21.17
CA PRO A 149 14.75 -16.93 -22.19
C PRO A 149 14.46 -15.55 -21.59
N HIS A 150 14.52 -14.53 -22.45
CA HIS A 150 14.14 -13.17 -22.09
C HIS A 150 12.62 -13.07 -22.12
N PRO A 151 11.97 -12.50 -21.08
CA PRO A 151 10.53 -12.40 -21.05
C PRO A 151 10.00 -11.46 -22.13
N GLU A 152 8.98 -11.91 -22.84
CA GLU A 152 8.38 -11.20 -23.96
C GLU A 152 6.89 -10.93 -23.72
N PHE A 153 6.48 -9.68 -23.89
CA PHE A 153 5.10 -9.21 -23.81
C PHE A 153 4.66 -8.48 -25.10
N GLY A 154 5.41 -8.70 -26.19
CA GLY A 154 5.15 -8.14 -27.52
C GLY A 154 6.13 -7.05 -27.97
N GLN A 155 7.21 -6.82 -27.22
CA GLN A 155 8.34 -5.96 -27.58
C GLN A 155 9.39 -6.69 -28.42
N ALA A 156 10.22 -5.98 -29.18
CA ALA A 156 11.37 -6.60 -29.84
C ALA A 156 12.43 -7.06 -28.81
N ARG A 157 13.02 -8.22 -29.07
CA ARG A 157 14.08 -8.79 -28.22
C ARG A 157 15.31 -7.86 -28.16
N ARG A 158 15.85 -7.70 -26.96
CA ARG A 158 17.08 -6.95 -26.67
C ARG A 158 18.12 -7.85 -25.97
N PRO A 159 19.41 -7.49 -26.07
CA PRO A 159 20.49 -8.31 -25.51
C PRO A 159 20.64 -8.22 -23.99
N GLU A 160 20.05 -7.19 -23.38
CA GLU A 160 20.16 -6.89 -21.97
C GLU A 160 18.77 -6.55 -21.44
N VAL A 161 18.28 -7.38 -20.51
CA VAL A 161 17.00 -7.20 -19.80
C VAL A 161 17.25 -7.24 -18.30
N PHE A 162 16.57 -6.40 -17.55
CA PHE A 162 16.62 -6.30 -16.11
C PHE A 162 15.19 -6.36 -15.56
N LEU A 163 14.96 -7.30 -14.65
CA LEU A 163 13.69 -7.47 -13.96
C LEU A 163 13.87 -7.13 -12.50
N ALA A 164 13.02 -6.28 -11.93
CA ALA A 164 13.08 -5.90 -10.52
C ALA A 164 11.70 -5.99 -9.85
N PRO A 165 11.60 -6.61 -8.65
CA PRO A 165 10.32 -6.75 -7.95
C PRO A 165 9.95 -5.46 -7.21
N LEU A 166 8.74 -4.96 -7.44
CA LEU A 166 8.15 -3.90 -6.63
C LEU A 166 7.47 -4.55 -5.41
N CYS A 167 8.10 -4.43 -4.25
CA CYS A 167 7.61 -5.01 -3.01
C CYS A 167 6.80 -4.02 -2.14
N VAL A 168 5.75 -4.52 -1.50
CA VAL A 168 4.97 -3.81 -0.46
C VAL A 168 4.69 -4.80 0.67
N HIS A 169 5.15 -4.49 1.88
CA HIS A 169 5.12 -5.37 3.06
C HIS A 169 5.70 -6.76 2.75
N GLU A 170 6.88 -6.79 2.12
CA GLU A 170 7.57 -8.01 1.67
C GLU A 170 6.83 -8.83 0.59
N ARG A 171 5.69 -8.36 0.06
CA ARG A 171 4.97 -9.03 -1.03
C ARG A 171 5.28 -8.35 -2.35
N VAL A 172 5.57 -9.14 -3.39
CA VAL A 172 5.76 -8.63 -4.75
C VAL A 172 4.39 -8.24 -5.30
N VAL A 173 4.14 -6.94 -5.42
CA VAL A 173 2.88 -6.38 -5.94
C VAL A 173 3.00 -5.90 -7.38
N GLY A 174 4.23 -5.77 -7.88
CA GLY A 174 4.52 -5.44 -9.26
C GLY A 174 5.89 -5.93 -9.68
N LEU A 175 6.12 -5.92 -10.98
CA LEU A 175 7.39 -6.29 -11.59
C LEU A 175 7.77 -5.21 -12.59
N LEU A 176 8.95 -4.61 -12.41
CA LEU A 176 9.52 -3.68 -13.37
C LEU A 176 10.36 -4.48 -14.36
N PHE A 177 9.98 -4.44 -15.63
CA PHE A 177 10.82 -4.83 -16.74
C PHE A 177 11.57 -3.60 -17.23
N ALA A 178 12.88 -3.72 -17.42
CA ALA A 178 13.72 -2.68 -17.99
C ALA A 178 14.68 -3.28 -19.01
N ASP A 179 14.76 -2.69 -20.19
CA ASP A 179 15.85 -2.93 -21.12
C ASP A 179 16.47 -1.60 -21.57
N ARG A 180 17.50 -1.67 -22.39
CA ARG A 180 18.25 -0.47 -22.77
C ARG A 180 17.50 0.39 -23.80
N ALA A 181 17.30 1.68 -23.49
CA ALA A 181 16.63 2.64 -24.36
C ALA A 181 17.41 2.95 -25.64
N GLN A 182 18.73 3.13 -25.53
CA GLN A 182 19.58 3.49 -26.67
C GLN A 182 20.82 2.60 -26.71
N PRO A 183 21.28 2.18 -27.91
CA PRO A 183 22.44 1.31 -28.04
C PRO A 183 23.76 1.84 -27.45
N ASP A 184 23.88 3.14 -27.22
CA ASP A 184 25.10 3.79 -26.71
C ASP A 184 24.98 4.26 -25.26
N THR A 185 23.80 4.14 -24.65
CA THR A 185 23.55 4.61 -23.28
C THR A 185 23.46 3.40 -22.35
N PRO A 186 24.37 3.22 -21.37
CA PRO A 186 24.33 2.08 -20.47
C PRO A 186 23.07 2.11 -19.58
N LEU A 187 22.56 0.93 -19.26
CA LEU A 187 21.46 0.76 -18.33
C LEU A 187 21.98 0.85 -16.88
N ASP A 188 21.59 1.87 -16.12
CA ASP A 188 21.98 1.99 -14.71
C ASP A 188 21.12 1.07 -13.82
N ARG A 189 21.45 -0.23 -13.86
CA ARG A 189 20.72 -1.30 -13.13
C ARG A 189 20.63 -1.01 -11.63
N ALA A 190 21.73 -0.54 -11.02
CA ALA A 190 21.80 -0.24 -9.59
C ALA A 190 20.94 0.96 -9.20
N GLY A 191 20.93 2.01 -10.02
CA GLY A 191 20.03 3.15 -9.83
C GLY A 191 18.57 2.75 -9.96
N ILE A 192 18.23 1.90 -10.94
CA ILE A 192 16.86 1.41 -11.16
C ILE A 192 16.40 0.53 -10.00
N GLU A 193 17.24 -0.39 -9.52
CA GLU A 193 16.97 -1.21 -8.33
C GLU A 193 16.63 -0.33 -7.12
N LEU A 194 17.45 0.70 -6.86
CA LEU A 194 17.18 1.64 -5.77
C LEU A 194 15.85 2.39 -5.96
N LEU A 195 15.49 2.79 -7.18
CA LEU A 195 14.21 3.45 -7.44
C LEU A 195 13.02 2.54 -7.17
N VAL A 196 13.11 1.26 -7.52
CA VAL A 196 12.05 0.26 -7.27
C VAL A 196 11.86 0.07 -5.76
N GLU A 197 12.95 -0.04 -5.00
CA GLU A 197 12.91 -0.12 -3.53
C GLU A 197 12.26 1.13 -2.90
N VAL A 198 12.69 2.32 -3.33
CA VAL A 198 12.12 3.59 -2.85
C VAL A 198 10.64 3.72 -3.22
N ALA A 199 10.23 3.25 -4.40
CA ALA A 199 8.84 3.23 -4.82
C ALA A 199 7.99 2.28 -3.95
N GLY A 200 8.51 1.09 -3.62
CA GLY A 200 7.85 0.15 -2.70
C GLY A 200 7.57 0.79 -1.34
N LEU A 201 8.59 1.39 -0.73
CA LEU A 201 8.47 2.13 0.54
C LEU A 201 7.50 3.32 0.45
N ALA A 202 7.50 4.05 -0.67
CA ALA A 202 6.58 5.15 -0.90
C ALA A 202 5.12 4.68 -0.98
N VAL A 203 4.87 3.53 -1.62
CA VAL A 203 3.54 2.89 -1.66
C VAL A 203 3.12 2.40 -0.29
N GLU A 204 4.01 1.76 0.49
CA GLU A 204 3.73 1.35 1.87
C GLU A 204 3.31 2.53 2.74
N ARG A 205 4.04 3.66 2.66
CA ARG A 205 3.69 4.90 3.36
C ARG A 205 2.28 5.37 3.00
N LEU A 206 1.88 5.28 1.73
CA LEU A 206 0.54 5.67 1.29
C LEU A 206 -0.54 4.74 1.84
N VAL A 207 -0.28 3.43 1.90
CA VAL A 207 -1.18 2.44 2.51
C VAL A 207 -1.35 2.72 4.00
N LEU A 208 -0.26 2.98 4.72
CA LEU A 208 -0.29 3.33 6.14
C LEU A 208 -1.03 4.65 6.40
N ALA A 209 -0.74 5.69 5.62
CA ALA A 209 -1.42 6.98 5.73
C ALA A 209 -2.93 6.86 5.50
N ARG A 210 -3.37 6.04 4.53
CA ARG A 210 -4.79 5.74 4.33
C ARG A 210 -5.39 5.03 5.54
N ARG A 211 -4.73 4.01 6.09
CA ARG A 211 -5.20 3.29 7.29
C ARG A 211 -5.39 4.24 8.49
N MET A 212 -4.47 5.19 8.68
CA MET A 212 -4.58 6.20 9.74
C MET A 212 -5.72 7.20 9.50
N GLN A 213 -6.00 7.55 8.24
CA GLN A 213 -7.11 8.47 7.88
C GLN A 213 -8.48 7.79 7.95
N THR A 214 -8.55 6.48 7.70
CA THR A 214 -9.78 5.69 7.82
C THR A 214 -10.00 5.13 9.22
N ALA A 215 -9.09 5.41 10.17
CA ALA A 215 -9.32 5.13 11.58
C ALA A 215 -10.49 6.01 12.06
N PRO A 216 -11.54 5.44 12.69
CA PRO A 216 -12.71 6.21 13.05
C PRO A 216 -12.34 7.33 14.03
N ALA A 217 -12.64 8.57 13.66
CA ALA A 217 -12.63 9.68 14.59
C ALA A 217 -13.64 9.35 15.70
N THR A 218 -13.17 9.26 16.95
CA THR A 218 -14.04 9.14 18.11
C THR A 218 -15.04 10.31 18.05
N PRO A 219 -16.36 10.04 17.96
CA PRO A 219 -17.33 11.13 17.99
C PRO A 219 -17.15 11.90 19.31
N PRO A 220 -17.11 13.24 19.29
CA PRO A 220 -17.09 14.00 20.53
C PRO A 220 -18.31 13.58 21.36
N PRO A 221 -18.18 13.48 22.69
CA PRO A 221 -19.30 13.09 23.54
C PRO A 221 -20.46 14.03 23.23
N ALA A 222 -21.59 13.44 22.83
CA ALA A 222 -22.83 14.14 22.57
C ALA A 222 -23.14 15.01 23.78
N ARG A 223 -22.94 16.32 23.64
CA ARG A 223 -23.45 17.28 24.62
C ARG A 223 -24.96 17.12 24.57
N MET A 224 -25.54 16.61 25.64
CA MET A 224 -26.97 16.66 25.89
C MET A 224 -27.38 18.13 25.98
N SER A 225 -27.66 18.73 24.84
CA SER A 225 -28.40 19.99 24.78
C SER A 225 -29.86 19.64 25.12
N GLY A 226 -30.32 20.18 26.24
CA GLY A 226 -31.71 20.09 26.68
C GLY A 226 -32.68 20.72 25.67
N PRO A 227 -33.99 20.55 25.88
CA PRO A 227 -35.00 20.90 24.91
C PRO A 227 -35.08 22.42 24.75
N VAL A 228 -34.80 22.91 23.55
CA VAL A 228 -35.17 24.28 23.15
C VAL A 228 -36.35 24.19 22.18
N SER A 229 -37.33 25.00 22.52
CA SER A 229 -38.68 25.08 22.01
C SER A 229 -38.80 25.28 20.49
N THR A 230 -39.83 24.65 19.94
CA THR A 230 -40.42 24.89 18.64
C THR A 230 -41.26 26.17 18.62
N GLU A 231 -40.91 27.13 17.78
CA GLU A 231 -41.73 28.20 17.18
C GLU A 231 -40.80 28.84 16.12
N GLY A 232 -40.98 28.74 14.80
CA GLY A 232 -42.14 29.07 13.98
C GLY A 232 -41.88 30.39 13.25
N ARG A 233 -41.55 30.40 11.94
CA ARG A 233 -42.05 31.35 10.90
C ARG A 233 -41.43 31.17 9.49
N ALA A 234 -42.30 30.76 8.55
CA ALA A 234 -42.54 31.18 7.16
C ALA A 234 -41.45 31.78 6.21
N ALA A 235 -41.34 31.14 5.03
CA ALA A 235 -41.48 31.64 3.64
C ALA A 235 -40.46 32.64 2.99
N ALA A 236 -39.62 32.10 2.09
CA ALA A 236 -39.32 32.40 0.64
C ALA A 236 -39.38 33.84 0.04
N PRO A 237 -38.89 34.16 -1.19
CA PRO A 237 -38.05 33.43 -2.19
C PRO A 237 -36.93 34.27 -2.91
N ALA A 238 -36.12 33.56 -3.74
CA ALA A 238 -35.51 33.89 -5.06
C ALA A 238 -34.74 35.21 -5.37
N GLU A 239 -33.49 35.07 -5.85
CA GLU A 239 -32.80 35.66 -7.04
C GLU A 239 -31.28 35.38 -6.87
N GLU A 240 -30.39 35.12 -7.83
CA GLU A 240 -30.32 35.36 -9.27
C GLU A 240 -29.19 34.50 -9.87
N ALA A 241 -29.24 34.26 -11.18
CA ALA A 241 -28.43 33.34 -11.97
C ALA A 241 -27.07 33.91 -12.47
N ALA A 242 -26.10 33.01 -12.67
CA ALA A 242 -25.14 33.07 -13.79
C ALA A 242 -24.53 31.66 -14.07
N PRO A 243 -24.26 31.28 -15.34
CA PRO A 243 -24.05 29.89 -15.78
C PRO A 243 -22.58 29.40 -15.73
N PRO A 244 -22.35 28.07 -15.91
CA PRO A 244 -21.05 27.43 -15.73
C PRO A 244 -20.19 27.44 -17.00
N LEU A 245 -18.87 27.61 -16.82
CA LEU A 245 -17.88 27.25 -17.83
C LEU A 245 -17.68 25.73 -17.80
N GLU A 246 -18.09 25.05 -18.88
CA GLU A 246 -17.62 23.72 -19.20
C GLU A 246 -16.19 23.80 -19.74
N THR A 247 -15.28 23.02 -19.16
CA THR A 247 -14.24 22.32 -19.92
C THR A 247 -14.02 20.95 -19.26
N GLY A 248 -14.06 19.90 -20.10
CA GLY A 248 -14.16 18.49 -19.73
C GLY A 248 -13.11 18.03 -18.72
N SER A 249 -13.44 17.13 -17.80
CA SER A 249 -13.83 15.74 -18.08
C SER A 249 -12.88 15.09 -19.08
N ASP A 250 -11.70 14.72 -18.57
CA ASP A 250 -11.10 13.46 -18.97
C ASP A 250 -10.72 12.69 -17.70
N ALA A 251 -11.76 12.10 -17.10
CA ALA A 251 -11.64 11.02 -16.14
C ALA A 251 -11.92 9.72 -16.89
N SER A 252 -10.87 9.01 -17.32
CA SER A 252 -10.90 7.54 -17.46
C SER A 252 -9.51 6.99 -17.75
N ALA A 253 -8.76 6.67 -16.69
CA ALA A 253 -7.69 5.66 -16.65
C ALA A 253 -6.97 5.75 -15.31
N GLY A 254 -7.53 5.15 -14.26
CA GLY A 254 -6.92 5.19 -12.93
C GLY A 254 -7.35 4.09 -11.97
N GLU A 255 -8.04 3.05 -12.45
CA GLU A 255 -8.60 2.00 -11.58
C GLU A 255 -7.72 0.75 -11.49
N ASP A 256 -6.72 0.59 -12.36
CA ASP A 256 -5.96 -0.66 -12.43
C ASP A 256 -4.83 -0.79 -11.40
N PHE A 257 -4.59 0.22 -10.55
CA PHE A 257 -3.65 0.13 -9.43
C PHE A 257 -4.32 0.41 -8.08
N ALA A 258 -5.59 0.04 -7.92
CA ALA A 258 -6.13 -0.15 -6.58
C ALA A 258 -5.43 -1.38 -5.96
N LEU A 259 -4.29 -1.19 -5.29
CA LEU A 259 -3.81 -2.18 -4.32
C LEU A 259 -4.87 -2.24 -3.20
N MET A 260 -5.74 -3.24 -3.32
CA MET A 260 -6.59 -3.67 -2.22
C MET A 260 -5.74 -4.26 -1.10
N PRO A 261 -6.22 -4.19 0.15
CA PRO A 261 -5.67 -4.95 1.25
C PRO A 261 -5.94 -6.44 1.00
N GLU A 262 -4.97 -7.18 0.49
CA GLU A 262 -5.04 -8.64 0.48
C GLU A 262 -4.90 -9.16 1.92
N ALA A 263 -6.05 -9.46 2.51
CA ALA A 263 -6.24 -10.69 3.27
C ALA A 263 -7.46 -11.39 2.67
N GLU A 264 -7.25 -12.63 2.21
CA GLU A 264 -8.25 -13.66 1.94
C GLU A 264 -9.01 -13.57 0.59
N GLN A 265 -8.34 -14.00 -0.49
CA GLN A 265 -9.05 -14.71 -1.56
C GLN A 265 -9.33 -16.14 -1.08
N ALA A 266 -10.53 -16.34 -0.51
CA ALA A 266 -11.18 -17.62 -0.43
C ALA A 266 -12.69 -17.43 -0.62
N GLU A 267 -13.21 -18.02 -1.70
CA GLU A 267 -14.60 -18.44 -1.90
C GLU A 267 -15.67 -17.37 -2.24
N GLY A 268 -15.84 -17.19 -3.56
CA GLY A 268 -17.14 -17.22 -4.25
C GLY A 268 -18.02 -15.97 -4.14
N GLU A 269 -18.06 -15.15 -5.20
CA GLU A 269 -19.12 -14.17 -5.51
C GLU A 269 -19.81 -13.57 -4.26
N GLN A 270 -19.02 -12.98 -3.37
CA GLN A 270 -19.56 -12.29 -2.21
C GLN A 270 -19.74 -10.83 -2.61
N SER A 271 -21.01 -10.40 -2.61
CA SER A 271 -21.42 -9.01 -2.78
C SER A 271 -20.55 -8.11 -1.89
N PRO A 272 -20.07 -6.94 -2.34
CA PRO A 272 -19.20 -6.06 -1.54
C PRO A 272 -19.78 -5.73 -0.16
N GLU A 273 -21.11 -5.73 -0.04
CA GLU A 273 -21.85 -5.51 1.21
C GLU A 273 -21.67 -6.64 2.24
N VAL A 274 -21.43 -7.89 1.79
CA VAL A 274 -21.13 -9.03 2.66
C VAL A 274 -19.71 -8.91 3.22
N GLU A 275 -18.76 -8.51 2.38
CA GLU A 275 -17.40 -8.25 2.85
C GLU A 275 -17.36 -7.08 3.83
N ASP A 276 -18.08 -6.00 3.55
CA ASP A 276 -18.18 -4.85 4.45
C ASP A 276 -18.81 -5.25 5.79
N ALA A 277 -19.83 -6.12 5.78
CA ALA A 277 -20.40 -6.67 7.00
C ALA A 277 -19.38 -7.54 7.77
N ARG A 278 -18.60 -8.39 7.09
CA ARG A 278 -17.55 -9.20 7.73
C ARG A 278 -16.45 -8.32 8.34
N ARG A 279 -16.01 -7.28 7.62
CA ARG A 279 -15.02 -6.32 8.13
C ARG A 279 -15.55 -5.56 9.34
N PHE A 280 -16.82 -5.14 9.32
CA PHE A 280 -17.43 -4.43 10.43
C PHE A 280 -17.59 -5.32 11.67
N ALA A 281 -17.96 -6.59 11.50
CA ALA A 281 -17.98 -7.57 12.58
C ALA A 281 -16.59 -7.74 13.22
N ARG A 282 -15.54 -7.94 12.42
CA ARG A 282 -14.15 -8.07 12.91
C ARG A 282 -13.71 -6.82 13.68
N LEU A 283 -13.98 -5.63 13.16
CA LEU A 283 -13.66 -4.37 13.82
C LEU A 283 -14.27 -4.25 15.23
N LEU A 284 -15.56 -4.56 15.36
CA LEU A 284 -16.25 -4.49 16.66
C LEU A 284 -15.66 -5.47 17.68
N ILE A 285 -15.24 -6.65 17.24
CA ILE A 285 -14.62 -7.64 18.11
C ILE A 285 -13.16 -7.26 18.44
N GLU A 286 -12.42 -6.69 17.51
CA GLU A 286 -11.08 -6.12 17.77
C GLU A 286 -11.15 -4.99 18.81
N GLU A 287 -12.20 -4.17 18.78
CA GLU A 287 -12.44 -3.13 19.77
C GLU A 287 -12.62 -3.71 21.18
N ILE A 288 -13.38 -4.81 21.32
CA ILE A 288 -13.50 -5.54 22.59
C ILE A 288 -12.12 -6.05 23.04
N CYS A 289 -11.33 -6.62 22.13
CA CYS A 289 -9.98 -7.09 22.43
C CYS A 289 -9.05 -5.97 22.92
N LEU A 290 -9.19 -4.76 22.37
CA LEU A 290 -8.36 -3.61 22.73
C LEU A 290 -8.73 -3.05 24.10
N TYR A 291 -10.02 -2.95 24.43
CA TYR A 291 -10.46 -2.34 25.68
C TYR A 291 -10.48 -3.31 26.87
N GLU A 292 -10.78 -4.59 26.62
CA GLU A 292 -10.93 -5.61 27.67
C GLU A 292 -9.83 -6.68 27.59
N ALA A 293 -8.61 -6.28 27.21
CA ALA A 293 -7.48 -7.19 26.96
C ALA A 293 -7.23 -8.19 28.11
N GLU A 294 -7.31 -7.73 29.36
CA GLU A 294 -7.13 -8.57 30.56
C GLU A 294 -8.22 -9.64 30.67
N LYS A 295 -9.49 -9.27 30.46
CA LYS A 295 -10.62 -10.21 30.48
C LYS A 295 -10.56 -11.19 29.30
N VAL A 296 -10.07 -10.76 28.14
CA VAL A 296 -9.90 -11.62 26.97
C VAL A 296 -8.80 -12.65 27.22
N GLU A 297 -7.67 -12.26 27.79
CA GLU A 297 -6.58 -13.19 28.11
C GLU A 297 -7.02 -14.22 29.16
N GLU A 298 -7.66 -13.77 30.25
CA GLU A 298 -8.23 -14.67 31.26
C GLU A 298 -9.31 -15.58 30.68
N GLY A 299 -10.19 -15.04 29.84
CA GLY A 299 -11.28 -15.77 29.23
C GLY A 299 -10.79 -16.82 28.24
N ARG A 300 -9.72 -16.55 27.49
CA ARG A 300 -9.06 -17.55 26.64
C ARG A 300 -8.40 -18.66 27.47
N ALA A 301 -7.79 -18.31 28.59
CA ALA A 301 -7.14 -19.27 29.47
C ALA A 301 -8.14 -20.21 30.18
N LYS A 302 -9.32 -19.70 30.54
CA LYS A 302 -10.36 -20.45 31.27
C LYS A 302 -11.46 -21.03 30.35
N GLY A 303 -11.55 -20.52 29.13
CA GLY A 303 -12.59 -20.87 28.17
C GLY A 303 -13.97 -20.30 28.54
N ASP A 304 -14.04 -19.11 29.13
CA ASP A 304 -15.28 -18.48 29.61
C ASP A 304 -15.58 -17.10 28.97
N LEU A 305 -15.09 -16.88 27.74
CA LEU A 305 -15.16 -15.57 27.07
C LEU A 305 -16.59 -15.01 26.95
N LEU A 306 -17.59 -15.86 26.69
CA LEU A 306 -18.98 -15.41 26.53
C LEU A 306 -19.60 -14.94 27.85
N GLU A 307 -19.27 -15.58 28.97
CA GLU A 307 -19.73 -15.17 30.29
C GLU A 307 -19.03 -13.87 30.72
N ARG A 308 -17.71 -13.82 30.53
CA ARG A 308 -16.85 -12.74 31.02
C ARG A 308 -17.00 -11.43 30.23
N LEU A 309 -17.31 -11.51 28.94
CA LEU A 309 -17.44 -10.35 28.03
C LEU A 309 -18.87 -10.20 27.48
N GLY A 310 -19.85 -10.80 28.13
CA GLY A 310 -21.24 -10.82 27.63
C GLY A 310 -21.83 -9.43 27.40
N GLU A 311 -21.56 -8.46 28.28
CA GLU A 311 -22.07 -7.08 28.14
C GLU A 311 -21.42 -6.33 26.96
N GLU A 312 -20.13 -6.55 26.72
CA GLU A 312 -19.40 -5.99 25.60
C GLU A 312 -19.84 -6.61 24.27
N ILE A 313 -19.98 -7.94 24.24
CA ILE A 313 -20.42 -8.68 23.07
C ILE A 313 -21.84 -8.28 22.69
N GLU A 314 -22.75 -8.11 23.65
CA GLU A 314 -24.13 -7.68 23.38
C GLU A 314 -24.18 -6.24 22.85
N ARG A 315 -23.35 -5.34 23.39
CA ARG A 315 -23.22 -3.97 22.86
C ARG A 315 -22.69 -3.96 21.44
N ALA A 316 -21.63 -4.72 21.16
CA ALA A 316 -21.08 -4.88 19.82
C ALA A 316 -22.10 -5.49 18.86
N ARG A 317 -22.85 -6.52 19.29
CA ARG A 317 -23.93 -7.14 18.50
C ARG A 317 -24.99 -6.10 18.15
N LYS A 318 -25.43 -5.28 19.09
CA LYS A 318 -26.41 -4.22 18.82
C LYS A 318 -25.91 -3.18 17.82
N MET A 319 -24.63 -2.79 17.89
CA MET A 319 -24.01 -1.88 16.92
C MET A 319 -23.91 -2.53 15.53
N TYR A 320 -23.56 -3.81 15.48
CA TYR A 320 -23.54 -4.60 14.25
C TYR A 320 -24.91 -4.62 13.57
N GLU A 321 -25.97 -4.95 14.32
CA GLU A 321 -27.33 -5.04 13.81
C GLU A 321 -27.93 -3.69 13.36
N GLN A 322 -27.48 -2.58 13.96
CA GLN A 322 -27.90 -1.24 13.55
C GLN A 322 -27.30 -0.80 12.22
N ARG A 323 -26.10 -1.27 11.88
CA ARG A 323 -25.37 -0.86 10.68
C ARG A 323 -25.53 -1.84 9.52
N VAL A 324 -25.70 -3.14 9.81
CA VAL A 324 -25.81 -4.18 8.79
C VAL A 324 -27.28 -4.53 8.54
N ALA A 325 -27.71 -4.31 7.30
CA ALA A 325 -29.07 -4.58 6.87
C ALA A 325 -29.46 -6.06 7.10
N PRO A 326 -30.71 -6.36 7.50
CA PRO A 326 -31.14 -7.72 7.80
C PRO A 326 -30.98 -8.67 6.60
N GLU A 327 -31.07 -8.17 5.37
CA GLU A 327 -30.86 -8.93 4.13
C GLU A 327 -29.44 -9.49 4.04
N ILE A 328 -28.44 -8.75 4.52
CA ILE A 328 -27.06 -9.19 4.57
C ILE A 328 -26.85 -10.15 5.75
N ARG A 329 -27.40 -9.83 6.93
CA ARG A 329 -27.32 -10.71 8.11
C ARG A 329 -27.91 -12.10 7.90
N ASN A 330 -28.93 -12.21 7.04
CA ASN A 330 -29.55 -13.51 6.70
C ASN A 330 -28.70 -14.36 5.74
N ARG A 331 -27.62 -13.82 5.16
CA ARG A 331 -26.73 -14.56 4.25
C ARG A 331 -25.66 -15.36 4.98
N GLY A 332 -25.37 -15.07 6.26
CA GLY A 332 -24.36 -15.77 7.05
C GLY A 332 -24.17 -15.17 8.44
N ASP A 333 -23.56 -15.92 9.36
CA ASP A 333 -23.28 -15.48 10.73
C ASP A 333 -21.89 -14.84 10.85
N PHE A 334 -21.71 -13.70 10.16
CA PHE A 334 -20.42 -13.00 10.12
C PHE A 334 -19.96 -12.49 11.49
N PHE A 335 -20.90 -12.23 12.40
CA PHE A 335 -20.60 -11.81 13.76
C PHE A 335 -20.09 -12.99 14.61
N GLY A 336 -20.73 -14.16 14.50
CA GLY A 336 -20.25 -15.40 15.12
C GLY A 336 -18.86 -15.82 14.60
N GLU A 337 -18.64 -15.72 13.29
CA GLU A 337 -17.33 -15.97 12.68
C GLU A 337 -16.24 -15.07 13.26
N ALA A 338 -16.53 -13.77 13.44
CA ALA A 338 -15.60 -12.82 14.03
C ALA A 338 -15.32 -13.12 15.51
N LEU A 339 -16.31 -13.58 16.28
CA LEU A 339 -16.11 -14.01 17.67
C LEU A 339 -15.10 -15.18 17.75
N VAL A 340 -15.24 -16.20 16.90
CA VAL A 340 -14.31 -17.33 16.89
C VAL A 340 -12.92 -16.90 16.41
N THR A 341 -12.86 -16.18 15.29
CA THR A 341 -11.60 -15.85 14.63
C THR A 341 -10.78 -14.82 15.41
N VAL A 342 -11.44 -13.77 15.90
CA VAL A 342 -10.77 -12.62 16.54
C VAL A 342 -10.78 -12.75 18.06
N LEU A 343 -11.95 -12.98 18.68
CA LEU A 343 -12.04 -13.02 20.15
C LEU A 343 -11.43 -14.32 20.69
N ALA A 344 -11.71 -15.45 20.06
CA ALA A 344 -11.24 -16.77 20.48
C ALA A 344 -9.90 -17.18 19.83
N ALA A 345 -9.28 -16.29 19.01
CA ALA A 345 -8.05 -16.55 18.28
C ALA A 345 -8.08 -17.84 17.43
N GLY A 346 -9.26 -18.21 16.92
CA GLY A 346 -9.48 -19.42 16.12
C GLY A 346 -9.87 -20.66 16.92
N ASP A 347 -9.90 -20.61 18.25
CA ASP A 347 -10.33 -21.75 19.09
C ASP A 347 -11.78 -21.59 19.57
N PRO A 348 -12.76 -22.29 18.98
CA PRO A 348 -14.15 -22.21 19.41
C PRO A 348 -14.39 -22.73 20.83
N ALA A 349 -13.48 -23.55 21.39
CA ALA A 349 -13.60 -24.03 22.76
C ALA A 349 -13.36 -22.92 23.79
N ALA A 350 -12.63 -21.86 23.41
CA ALA A 350 -12.41 -20.70 24.27
C ALA A 350 -13.66 -19.83 24.46
N LEU A 351 -14.68 -20.00 23.61
CA LEU A 351 -15.99 -19.35 23.72
C LEU A 351 -16.94 -20.06 24.70
N ALA A 352 -16.49 -21.07 25.44
CA ALA A 352 -17.38 -21.88 26.26
C ALA A 352 -18.05 -21.08 27.41
N ARG A 353 -19.09 -21.72 27.95
CA ARG A 353 -20.38 -21.16 28.33
C ARG A 353 -20.47 -20.70 29.77
#